data_AF-A0A971GHR1-F1
#
_entry.id   AF-A0A971GHR1-F1
#
_cell.length_a   1.000
_cell.length_b   1.000
_cell.length_c   1.000
_cell.angle_alpha   90.00
_cell.angle_beta   90.00
_cell.angle_gamma   90.00
#
_symmetry.space_group_name_H-M   'P 1'
#
loop_
_entity.id
_entity.type
_entity.pdbx_description
1 polymer ?
#
loop_
_entity_poly.entity_id
_entity_poly.type
_entity_poly.pdbx_seq_one_letter_code
_entity_poly.pdbx_strand_id
1 'polypeptide(L)' 'MMERKAEINRKTRETEINVKLKLDGTGNSQVETGVGFFDHMLELMAKHGLI' A
#
# COMPACT_ATOMS: atom_id res chain seq x y z
N MET A 1 18.25 10.99 9.84
CA MET A 1 16.91 10.60 10.34
C MET A 1 16.55 9.26 9.73
N MET A 2 15.88 8.39 10.49
CA MET A 2 15.47 7.07 10.00
C MET A 2 14.26 7.25 9.07
N GLU A 3 14.27 6.64 7.89
CA GLU A 3 13.12 6.69 6.98
C GLU A 3 11.92 5.97 7.61
N ARG A 4 10.76 6.63 7.63
CA ARG A 4 9.50 6.03 8.09
C ARG A 4 8.92 5.13 7.01
N LYS A 5 9.49 3.94 6.87
CA LYS A 5 9.08 2.93 5.88
C LYS A 5 8.90 1.56 6.51
N ALA A 6 8.02 0.76 5.93
CA ALA A 6 7.78 -0.61 6.34
C ALA A 6 7.53 -1.51 5.12
N GLU A 7 7.97 -2.76 5.22
CA GLU A 7 7.65 -3.83 4.28
C GLU A 7 7.10 -5.02 5.08
N ILE A 8 5.91 -5.49 4.70
CA ILE A 8 5.20 -6.55 5.40
C ILE A 8 4.72 -7.56 4.37
N ASN A 9 5.05 -8.83 4.62
CA ASN A 9 4.54 -9.97 3.87
C ASN A 9 3.71 -10.83 4.83
N ARG A 10 2.45 -11.08 4.47
CA ARG A 10 1.51 -11.88 5.28
C ARG A 10 0.88 -12.95 4.41
N LYS A 11 0.96 -14.19 4.89
CA LYS A 11 0.36 -15.35 4.24
C LYS A 11 -0.55 -16.10 5.19
N THR A 12 -1.77 -16.37 4.75
CA THR A 12 -2.71 -17.28 5.42
C THR A 12 -3.20 -18.32 4.43
N ARG A 13 -4.23 -19.10 4.81
CA ARG A 13 -4.86 -20.07 3.90
C ARG A 13 -5.73 -19.40 2.84
N GLU A 14 -6.21 -18.19 3.12
CA GLU A 14 -7.16 -17.44 2.30
C GLU A 14 -6.46 -16.45 1.37
N THR A 15 -5.37 -15.83 1.82
CA THR A 15 -4.73 -14.70 1.12
C THR A 15 -3.21 -14.69 1.29
N GLU A 16 -2.54 -14.12 0.30
CA GLU A 16 -1.13 -13.76 0.33
C GLU A 16 -1.00 -12.29 -0.03
N ILE A 17 -0.41 -11.50 0.87
CA ILE A 17 -0.40 -10.04 0.80
C ILE A 17 1.03 -9.56 1.01
N ASN A 18 1.49 -8.67 0.12
CA ASN A 18 2.79 -8.01 0.22
C ASN A 18 2.53 -6.50 0.17
N VAL A 19 3.05 -5.75 1.14
CA VAL A 19 2.87 -4.29 1.24
C VAL A 19 4.22 -3.63 1.50
N LYS A 20 4.50 -2.58 0.74
CA LYS A 20 5.59 -1.62 0.99
C LYS A 20 4.96 -0.25 1.19
N LEU A 21 5.32 0.43 2.27
CA LEU A 21 4.78 1.74 2.63
C LEU A 21 5.89 2.69 3.04
N LYS A 22 5.82 3.95 2.59
CA LYS A 22 6.67 5.05 3.06
C LYS A 22 5.79 6.22 3.51
N LEU A 23 5.80 6.55 4.80
CA LEU A 23 4.96 7.62 5.34
C LEU A 23 5.37 9.02 4.85
N ASP A 24 6.64 9.19 4.49
CA ASP A 24 7.19 10.41 3.89
C ASP A 24 7.23 10.29 2.36
N GLY A 25 6.07 10.06 1.75
CA GLY A 25 5.92 9.77 0.33
C GLY A 25 5.62 10.99 -0.53
N THR A 26 5.11 10.73 -1.73
CA THR A 26 4.66 11.76 -2.69
C THR A 26 3.27 11.46 -3.27
N GLY A 27 2.58 10.44 -2.74
CA GLY A 27 1.28 9.97 -3.24
C GLY A 27 1.38 9.03 -4.44
N ASN A 28 2.51 8.35 -4.60
CA ASN A 28 2.72 7.37 -5.66
C ASN A 28 2.32 5.98 -5.14
N SER A 29 1.46 5.28 -5.87
CA SER A 29 1.01 3.95 -5.49
C SER A 29 0.94 3.01 -6.70
N GLN A 30 1.11 1.73 -6.40
CA GLN A 30 0.79 0.61 -7.29
C GLN A 30 0.04 -0.39 -6.42
N VAL A 31 -1.22 -0.67 -6.79
CA VAL A 31 -2.12 -1.48 -5.98
C VAL A 31 -2.76 -2.55 -6.88
N GLU A 32 -2.62 -3.81 -6.48
CA GLU A 32 -3.13 -4.96 -7.23
C GLU A 32 -3.70 -5.98 -6.24
N THR A 33 -4.89 -5.73 -5.70
CA THR A 33 -5.56 -6.64 -4.76
C THR A 33 -6.40 -7.71 -5.46
N GLY A 34 -6.64 -7.54 -6.76
CA GLY A 34 -7.58 -8.35 -7.54
C GLY A 34 -9.05 -7.90 -7.41
N VAL A 35 -9.31 -6.83 -6.65
CA VAL A 35 -10.64 -6.22 -6.48
C VAL A 35 -10.56 -4.75 -6.89
N GLY A 36 -10.95 -4.44 -8.14
CA GLY A 36 -10.68 -3.13 -8.74
C GLY A 36 -11.24 -1.92 -7.99
N PHE A 37 -12.41 -2.04 -7.34
CA PHE A 37 -12.92 -0.93 -6.52
C PHE A 37 -12.05 -0.68 -5.27
N PHE A 38 -11.51 -1.75 -4.67
CA PHE A 38 -10.62 -1.61 -3.52
C PHE A 38 -9.26 -1.04 -3.92
N ASP A 39 -8.74 -1.44 -5.08
CA ASP A 39 -7.52 -0.85 -5.67
C ASP A 39 -7.69 0.66 -5.82
N HIS A 40 -8.82 1.10 -6.41
CA HIS A 40 -9.14 2.52 -6.55
C HIS A 40 -9.19 3.28 -5.20
N MET A 41 -9.77 2.68 -4.15
CA MET A 41 -9.80 3.30 -2.83
C MET A 41 -8.40 3.46 -2.21
N LEU A 42 -7.53 2.47 -2.37
CA LEU A 42 -6.16 2.51 -1.85
C LEU A 42 -5.27 3.50 -2.63
N GLU A 43 -5.48 3.61 -3.95
CA GLU A 43 -4.84 4.64 -4.77
C GLU A 43 -5.21 6.06 -4.30
N LEU A 44 -6.49 6.30 -4.03
CA LEU A 44 -6.96 7.58 -3.47
C LEU A 44 -6.34 7.85 -2.10
N MET A 45 -6.27 6.84 -1.24
CA MET A 45 -5.61 6.95 0.08
C MET A 45 -4.15 7.38 -0.07
N ALA A 46 -3.38 6.73 -0.95
CA ALA A 46 -1.99 7.10 -1.19
C ALA A 46 -1.89 8.53 -1.75
N LYS A 47 -2.68 8.84 -2.79
CA LYS A 47 -2.65 10.14 -3.47
C LYS A 47 -2.93 11.31 -2.53
N HIS A 48 -3.96 11.19 -1.69
CA HIS A 48 -4.38 12.26 -0.78
C HIS A 48 -3.63 12.26 0.55
N GLY A 49 -3.08 11.11 0.96
CA GLY A 49 -2.21 10.99 2.14
C GLY A 49 -0.77 11.41 1.91
N LEU A 50 -0.36 11.62 0.65
CA LEU A 50 1.04 11.82 0.23
C LEU A 50 1.96 10.67 0.68
N ILE A 51 1.43 9.45 0.60
CA ILE A 51 2.12 8.21 0.98
C ILE A 51 2.56 7.46 -0.27
#